data_AF-A0A4V2UIK0-F1
#
_entry.id   AF-A0A4V2UIK0-F1
#
_cell.length_a   1.000
_cell.length_b   1.000
_cell.length_c   1.000
_cell.angle_alpha   90.00
_cell.angle_beta   90.00
_cell.angle_gamma   90.00
#
_symmetry.space_group_name_H-M   'P 1'
#
loop_
_entity.id
_entity.type
_entity.pdbx_description
1 polymer ?
#
loop_
_entity_poly.entity_id
_entity_poly.type
_entity_poly.pdbx_seq_one_letter_code
_entity_poly.pdbx_strand_id
1 'polypeptide(L)'
;MLKPFSLQQRLQQGIALVEVLIAILIFSIGILALVGMQSTMAKNVTVSKLRGEASFLANQLIGQMWVDQGNLNAYTVDGNTCTEASNTRCTTWTAAVRNLLPNGAADVTVSGSEVKIALSWQLPGEMPARFEIDANVTSAE
;
A
#
# COMPACT_ATOMS: atom_id res chain seq x y z
N MET A 1 -11.37 80.82 -4.75
CA MET A 1 -10.03 80.33 -4.37
C MET A 1 -10.08 78.81 -4.31
N LEU A 2 -9.68 78.11 -5.38
CA LEU A 2 -9.70 76.64 -5.48
C LEU A 2 -8.25 76.15 -5.51
N LYS A 3 -7.86 75.36 -4.51
CA LYS A 3 -6.55 74.70 -4.45
C LYS A 3 -6.61 73.46 -5.35
N PRO A 4 -5.74 73.29 -6.35
CA PRO A 4 -5.65 72.03 -7.07
C PRO A 4 -4.97 71.00 -6.17
N PHE A 5 -5.61 69.84 -5.97
CA PHE A 5 -4.95 68.66 -5.41
C PHE A 5 -4.03 68.09 -6.49
N SER A 6 -2.73 68.27 -6.34
CA SER A 6 -1.73 67.62 -7.19
C SER A 6 -1.67 66.13 -6.83
N LEU A 7 -2.28 65.28 -7.64
CA LEU A 7 -2.07 63.83 -7.61
C LEU A 7 -0.65 63.55 -8.13
N GLN A 8 0.33 63.55 -7.24
CA GLN A 8 1.63 62.95 -7.51
C GLN A 8 1.45 61.43 -7.57
N GLN A 9 1.04 60.90 -8.72
CA GLN A 9 1.27 59.50 -9.04
C GLN A 9 2.77 59.35 -9.28
N ARG A 10 3.49 58.89 -8.24
CA ARG A 10 4.86 58.41 -8.41
C ARG A 10 4.81 57.23 -9.37
N LEU A 11 5.42 57.41 -10.54
CA LEU A 11 5.63 56.36 -11.53
C LEU A 11 6.54 55.29 -10.90
N GLN A 12 5.90 54.21 -10.47
CA GLN A 12 6.54 52.97 -10.04
C GLN A 12 7.07 52.26 -11.30
N GLN A 13 8.21 52.70 -11.81
CA GLN A 13 8.79 52.19 -13.05
C GLN A 13 10.23 51.73 -12.79
N GLY A 14 10.41 50.41 -12.65
CA GLY A 14 11.74 49.79 -12.60
C GLY A 14 11.78 48.42 -11.90
N ILE A 15 10.86 48.16 -10.96
CA ILE A 15 10.88 46.92 -10.15
C ILE A 15 9.93 45.83 -10.69
N ALA A 16 8.97 46.19 -11.55
CA ALA A 16 7.93 45.26 -12.03
C ALA A 16 8.47 43.99 -12.71
N LEU A 17 9.58 44.09 -13.45
CA LEU A 17 10.19 42.93 -14.11
C LEU A 17 10.83 41.97 -13.09
N VAL A 18 11.48 42.52 -12.06
CA VAL A 18 12.07 41.74 -10.96
C VAL A 18 10.96 41.10 -10.12
N GLU A 19 9.87 41.81 -9.87
CA GLU A 19 8.70 41.30 -9.14
C GLU A 19 8.06 40.10 -9.85
N VAL A 20 7.87 40.19 -11.18
CA VAL A 20 7.35 39.07 -11.99
C VAL A 20 8.34 37.90 -12.03
N LEU A 21 9.64 38.16 -12.14
CA LEU A 21 10.67 37.11 -12.08
C LEU A 21 10.66 36.37 -10.74
N ILE A 22 10.55 37.10 -9.62
CA ILE A 22 10.44 36.50 -8.28
C ILE A 22 9.14 35.71 -8.15
N ALA A 23 8.02 36.22 -8.65
CA ALA A 23 6.74 35.52 -8.64
C ALA A 23 6.80 34.21 -9.42
N ILE A 24 7.37 34.22 -10.64
CA ILE A 24 7.56 33.02 -11.46
C ILE A 24 8.50 32.04 -10.75
N LEU A 25 9.62 32.51 -10.18
CA LEU A 25 10.57 31.66 -9.46
C LEU A 25 9.91 30.91 -8.29
N ILE A 26 9.19 31.64 -7.43
CA ILE A 26 8.49 31.05 -6.27
C ILE A 26 7.42 30.07 -6.75
N PHE A 27 6.67 30.43 -7.80
CA PHE A 27 5.64 29.58 -8.38
C PHE A 27 6.22 28.28 -8.97
N SER A 28 7.34 28.35 -9.70
CA SER A 28 8.03 27.18 -10.24
C SER A 28 8.53 26.24 -9.15
N ILE A 29 9.09 26.78 -8.05
CA ILE A 29 9.50 25.97 -6.88
C ILE A 29 8.28 25.29 -6.27
N GLY A 30 7.16 26.01 -6.15
CA GLY A 30 5.89 25.46 -5.66
C GLY A 30 5.41 24.26 -6.48
N ILE A 31 5.44 24.35 -7.81
CA ILE A 31 5.05 23.23 -8.70
C ILE A 31 5.97 22.02 -8.52
N LEU A 32 7.29 22.23 -8.50
CA LEU A 32 8.25 21.14 -8.32
C LEU A 32 8.05 20.43 -6.97
N ALA A 33 7.79 21.20 -5.90
CA ALA A 33 7.51 20.65 -4.58
C ALA A 33 6.25 19.78 -4.59
N LEU A 34 5.17 20.24 -5.25
CA LEU A 34 3.93 19.48 -5.39
C LEU A 34 4.10 18.20 -6.21
N VAL A 35 4.87 18.24 -7.30
CA VAL A 35 5.15 17.04 -8.11
C VAL A 35 5.95 16.01 -7.32
N GLY A 36 6.97 16.44 -6.56
CA GLY A 36 7.74 15.57 -5.68
C GLY A 36 6.87 14.90 -4.60
N MET A 37 5.94 15.65 -3.99
CA MET A 37 5.00 15.10 -3.03
C MET A 37 4.04 14.09 -3.68
N GLN A 38 3.51 14.40 -4.87
CA GLN A 38 2.62 13.49 -5.60
C GLN A 38 3.28 12.16 -5.92
N SER A 39 4.56 12.15 -6.30
CA SER A 39 5.31 10.91 -6.53
C SER A 39 5.39 10.04 -5.27
N THR A 40 5.68 10.65 -4.12
CA THR A 40 5.78 9.93 -2.84
C THR A 40 4.41 9.41 -2.37
N MET A 41 3.37 10.22 -2.53
CA MET A 41 1.99 9.82 -2.19
C MET A 41 1.54 8.61 -3.02
N ALA A 42 1.79 8.62 -4.33
CA ALA A 42 1.44 7.50 -5.21
C ALA A 42 2.09 6.18 -4.75
N LYS A 43 3.37 6.22 -4.37
CA LYS A 43 4.07 5.04 -3.82
C LYS A 43 3.44 4.56 -2.51
N ASN A 44 3.18 5.48 -1.58
CA ASN A 44 2.58 5.14 -0.28
C ASN A 44 1.18 4.54 -0.42
N VAL A 45 0.38 5.00 -1.38
CA VAL A 45 -0.93 4.42 -1.69
C VAL A 45 -0.77 2.98 -2.17
N THR A 46 0.15 2.70 -3.08
CA THR A 46 0.41 1.34 -3.57
C THR A 46 0.86 0.40 -2.46
N VAL A 47 1.83 0.82 -1.63
CA VAL A 47 2.31 0.01 -0.51
C VAL A 47 1.20 -0.27 0.49
N SER A 48 0.37 0.73 0.82
CA SER A 48 -0.76 0.57 1.72
C SER A 48 -1.82 -0.36 1.15
N LYS A 49 -2.10 -0.26 -0.16
CA LYS A 49 -3.01 -1.15 -0.87
C LYS A 49 -2.54 -2.60 -0.79
N LEU A 50 -1.28 -2.88 -1.11
CA LEU A 50 -0.73 -4.24 -1.07
C LEU A 50 -0.75 -4.84 0.33
N ARG A 51 -0.44 -4.04 1.37
CA ARG A 51 -0.60 -4.47 2.76
C ARG A 51 -2.05 -4.78 3.12
N GLY A 52 -2.99 -3.99 2.60
CA GLY A 52 -4.42 -4.24 2.76
C GLY A 52 -4.86 -5.53 2.08
N GLU A 53 -4.42 -5.78 0.86
CA GLU A 53 -4.71 -7.03 0.11
C GLU A 53 -4.12 -8.26 0.82
N ALA A 54 -2.88 -8.18 1.32
CA ALA A 54 -2.27 -9.25 2.10
C ALA A 54 -3.07 -9.54 3.39
N SER A 55 -3.45 -8.50 4.12
CA SER A 55 -4.29 -8.64 5.32
C SER A 55 -5.66 -9.27 5.00
N PHE A 56 -6.30 -8.82 3.92
CA PHE A 56 -7.57 -9.38 3.47
C PHE A 56 -7.45 -10.87 3.13
N LEU A 57 -6.43 -11.25 2.34
CA LEU A 57 -6.18 -12.64 1.96
C LEU A 57 -5.90 -13.54 3.16
N ALA A 58 -5.12 -13.06 4.13
CA ALA A 58 -4.79 -13.84 5.31
C ALA A 58 -6.03 -14.04 6.22
N ASN A 59 -6.82 -12.99 6.44
CA ASN A 59 -8.09 -13.09 7.17
C ASN A 59 -9.12 -13.97 6.45
N GLN A 60 -9.17 -13.92 5.12
CA GLN A 60 -10.02 -14.80 4.32
C GLN A 60 -9.65 -16.28 4.53
N LEU A 61 -8.36 -16.61 4.52
CA LEU A 61 -7.90 -17.99 4.76
C LEU A 61 -8.24 -18.46 6.18
N ILE A 62 -7.99 -17.62 7.19
CA ILE A 62 -8.38 -17.89 8.57
C ILE A 62 -9.88 -18.19 8.63
N GLY A 63 -10.72 -17.34 8.03
CA GLY A 63 -12.17 -17.55 7.98
C GLY A 63 -12.56 -18.88 7.34
N GLN A 64 -11.83 -19.36 6.32
CA GLN A 64 -12.06 -20.68 5.74
C GLN A 64 -11.66 -21.81 6.71
N MET A 65 -10.53 -21.67 7.41
CA MET A 65 -10.08 -22.62 8.43
C MET A 65 -11.07 -22.71 9.61
N TRP A 66 -11.69 -21.60 10.02
CA TRP A 66 -12.76 -21.61 11.04
C TRP A 66 -14.00 -22.41 10.63
N VAL A 67 -14.27 -22.54 9.33
CA VAL A 67 -15.37 -23.37 8.84
C VAL A 67 -14.94 -24.84 8.70
N ASP A 68 -13.65 -25.09 8.53
CA ASP A 68 -13.06 -26.41 8.25
C ASP A 68 -12.02 -26.83 9.30
N GLN A 69 -12.37 -26.63 10.56
CA GLN A 69 -11.46 -26.79 11.71
C GLN A 69 -10.96 -28.24 11.88
N GLY A 70 -11.69 -29.21 11.33
CA GLY A 70 -11.27 -30.62 11.34
C GLY A 70 -10.09 -30.91 10.40
N ASN A 71 -9.80 -30.03 9.44
CA ASN A 71 -8.82 -30.27 8.38
C ASN A 71 -7.74 -29.18 8.29
N LEU A 72 -7.38 -28.53 9.40
CA LEU A 72 -6.42 -27.42 9.40
C LEU A 72 -5.09 -27.75 8.70
N ASN A 73 -4.57 -28.96 8.89
CA ASN A 73 -3.33 -29.41 8.25
C ASN A 73 -3.39 -29.37 6.71
N ALA A 74 -4.59 -29.49 6.11
CA ALA A 74 -4.79 -29.41 4.67
C ALA A 74 -4.63 -27.99 4.10
N TYR A 75 -4.45 -26.98 4.96
CA TYR A 75 -4.18 -25.60 4.57
C TYR A 75 -2.70 -25.21 4.75
N THR A 76 -1.82 -26.16 5.08
CA THR A 76 -0.38 -25.92 5.14
C THR A 76 0.16 -25.58 3.75
N VAL A 77 0.99 -24.54 3.66
CA VAL A 77 1.57 -24.05 2.40
C VAL A 77 3.06 -23.88 2.60
N ASP A 78 3.84 -24.49 1.71
CA ASP A 78 5.29 -24.33 1.62
C ASP A 78 5.61 -23.70 0.26
N GLY A 79 6.17 -22.49 0.27
CA GLY A 79 6.60 -21.80 -0.96
C GLY A 79 5.51 -21.70 -2.03
N ASN A 80 4.33 -21.17 -1.68
CA ASN A 80 3.11 -21.06 -2.52
C ASN A 80 2.41 -22.38 -2.89
N THR A 81 2.90 -23.53 -2.43
CA THR A 81 2.33 -24.82 -2.77
C THR A 81 1.62 -25.39 -1.56
N CYS A 82 0.32 -25.66 -1.70
CA CYS A 82 -0.43 -26.39 -0.69
C CYS A 82 0.12 -27.81 -0.57
N THR A 83 0.43 -28.26 0.64
CA THR A 83 0.91 -29.63 0.87
C THR A 83 -0.15 -30.66 0.46
N GLU A 84 -1.42 -30.36 0.73
CA GLU A 84 -2.58 -31.12 0.28
C GLU A 84 -3.15 -30.52 -1.01
N ALA A 85 -2.63 -30.95 -2.16
CA ALA A 85 -3.05 -30.43 -3.47
C ALA A 85 -4.55 -30.69 -3.81
N SER A 86 -5.18 -31.65 -3.13
CA SER A 86 -6.61 -31.93 -3.27
C SER A 86 -7.50 -30.86 -2.63
N ASN A 87 -6.94 -30.03 -1.73
CA ASN A 87 -7.64 -28.92 -1.12
C ASN A 87 -7.80 -27.76 -2.13
N THR A 88 -8.96 -27.73 -2.79
CA THR A 88 -9.31 -26.68 -3.75
C THR A 88 -9.39 -25.29 -3.13
N ARG A 89 -9.71 -25.18 -1.83
CA ARG A 89 -9.76 -23.90 -1.11
C ARG A 89 -8.36 -23.32 -0.95
N CYS A 90 -7.41 -24.16 -0.49
CA CYS A 90 -6.02 -23.76 -0.36
C CYS A 90 -5.42 -23.38 -1.72
N THR A 91 -5.59 -24.20 -2.75
CA THR A 91 -5.00 -23.94 -4.08
C THR A 91 -5.60 -22.70 -4.77
N THR A 92 -6.90 -22.45 -4.57
CA THR A 92 -7.54 -21.20 -5.04
C THR A 92 -6.99 -19.99 -4.29
N TRP A 93 -6.78 -20.11 -2.98
CA TRP A 93 -6.21 -19.04 -2.18
C TRP A 93 -4.76 -18.73 -2.57
N THR A 94 -3.89 -19.74 -2.74
CA THR A 94 -2.50 -19.51 -3.17
C THR A 94 -2.42 -18.92 -4.57
N ALA A 95 -3.34 -19.27 -5.47
CA ALA A 95 -3.48 -18.61 -6.77
C ALA A 95 -3.90 -17.13 -6.63
N ALA A 96 -4.83 -16.82 -5.72
CA ALA A 96 -5.24 -15.43 -5.44
C ALA A 96 -4.07 -14.60 -4.89
N VAL A 97 -3.25 -15.16 -3.99
CA VAL A 97 -2.02 -14.51 -3.50
C VAL A 97 -1.11 -14.12 -4.67
N ARG A 98 -0.86 -15.04 -5.61
CA ARG A 98 0.03 -14.78 -6.76
C ARG A 98 -0.55 -13.78 -7.76
N ASN A 99 -1.87 -13.65 -7.83
CA ASN A 99 -2.54 -12.73 -8.75
C ASN A 99 -2.65 -11.31 -8.18
N LEU A 100 -2.85 -11.17 -6.87
CA LEU A 100 -3.03 -9.87 -6.22
C LEU A 100 -1.70 -9.26 -5.77
N LEU A 101 -0.77 -10.09 -5.30
CA LEU A 101 0.52 -9.63 -4.82
C LEU A 101 1.62 -9.80 -5.89
N PRO A 102 2.38 -8.74 -6.24
CA PRO A 102 3.47 -8.83 -7.22
C PRO A 102 4.61 -9.67 -6.66
N ASN A 103 5.01 -10.72 -7.39
CA ASN A 103 5.94 -11.74 -6.89
C ASN A 103 5.51 -12.31 -5.53
N GLY A 104 4.21 -12.49 -5.34
CA GLY A 104 3.61 -12.94 -4.09
C GLY A 104 4.05 -14.35 -3.70
N ALA A 105 4.60 -14.48 -2.50
CA ALA A 105 4.86 -15.75 -1.83
C ALA A 105 3.95 -15.94 -0.62
N ALA A 106 3.50 -17.17 -0.40
CA ALA A 106 2.71 -17.56 0.76
C ALA A 106 3.36 -18.75 1.44
N ASP A 107 3.39 -18.68 2.77
CA ASP A 107 3.80 -19.75 3.66
C ASP A 107 2.78 -19.83 4.79
N VAL A 108 2.28 -21.03 5.04
CA VAL A 108 1.26 -21.27 6.07
C VAL A 108 1.71 -22.48 6.88
N THR A 109 1.95 -22.26 8.16
CA THR A 109 2.34 -23.31 9.10
C THR A 109 1.24 -23.54 10.10
N VAL A 110 0.92 -24.81 10.33
CA VAL A 110 -0.13 -25.24 11.26
C VAL A 110 0.49 -26.09 12.35
N SER A 111 0.24 -25.74 13.61
CA SER A 111 0.70 -26.46 14.80
C SER A 111 -0.48 -26.67 15.75
N GLY A 112 -1.17 -27.80 15.59
CA GLY A 112 -2.42 -28.06 16.32
C GLY A 112 -3.50 -27.06 15.89
N SER A 113 -3.91 -26.17 16.79
CA SER A 113 -4.88 -25.10 16.53
C SER A 113 -4.20 -23.75 16.20
N GLU A 114 -2.89 -23.62 16.39
CA GLU A 114 -2.14 -22.42 16.03
C GLU A 114 -1.82 -22.44 14.54
N VAL A 115 -2.20 -21.38 13.84
CA VAL A 115 -1.93 -21.18 12.41
C VAL A 115 -1.14 -19.89 12.25
N LYS A 116 -0.01 -19.97 11.56
CA LYS A 116 0.78 -18.80 11.16
C LYS A 116 0.71 -18.65 9.66
N ILE A 117 0.33 -17.45 9.21
CA ILE A 117 0.26 -17.11 7.80
C ILE A 117 1.26 -16.01 7.53
N ALA A 118 2.28 -16.32 6.72
CA ALA A 118 3.26 -15.38 6.23
C ALA A 118 3.06 -15.14 4.73
N LEU A 119 2.83 -13.88 4.37
CA LEU A 119 2.72 -13.42 2.99
C LEU A 119 3.89 -12.48 2.70
N SER A 120 4.51 -12.63 1.52
CA SER A 120 5.53 -11.70 1.06
C SER A 120 5.30 -11.30 -0.38
N TRP A 121 5.76 -10.11 -0.76
CA TRP A 121 5.65 -9.59 -2.12
C TRP A 121 6.79 -8.63 -2.41
N GLN A 122 7.09 -8.44 -3.69
CA GLN A 122 8.20 -7.60 -4.11
C GLN A 122 7.83 -6.77 -5.34
N LEU A 123 7.90 -5.45 -5.17
CA LEU A 123 7.82 -4.50 -6.27
C LEU A 123 9.14 -4.49 -7.05
N PRO A 124 9.13 -4.27 -8.38
CA PRO A 124 10.34 -4.22 -9.19
C PRO A 124 11.33 -3.18 -8.66
N GLY A 125 12.55 -3.62 -8.29
CA GLY A 125 13.60 -2.74 -7.78
C GLY A 125 13.51 -2.38 -6.29
N GLU A 126 12.53 -2.92 -5.55
CA GLU A 126 12.41 -2.75 -4.10
C GLU A 126 12.77 -4.03 -3.33
N MET A 127 13.06 -3.89 -2.04
CA MET A 127 13.22 -5.04 -1.14
C MET A 127 11.87 -5.74 -0.92
N PRO A 128 11.87 -7.07 -0.70
CA PRO A 128 10.63 -7.81 -0.44
C PRO A 128 9.97 -7.32 0.85
N ALA A 129 8.68 -7.02 0.76
CA ALA A 129 7.83 -6.74 1.91
C ALA A 129 7.24 -8.05 2.45
N ARG A 130 6.96 -8.07 3.77
CA ARG A 130 6.37 -9.21 4.47
C ARG A 130 5.21 -8.75 5.35
N PHE A 131 4.19 -9.58 5.42
CA PHE A 131 3.04 -9.49 6.31
C PHE A 131 2.86 -10.85 6.99
N GLU A 132 2.60 -10.84 8.29
CA GLU A 132 2.48 -12.07 9.09
C GLU A 132 1.38 -11.91 10.11
N ILE A 133 0.55 -12.95 10.26
CA ILE A 133 -0.47 -13.04 11.30
C ILE A 133 -0.50 -14.44 11.90
N ASP A 134 -0.70 -14.48 13.20
CA ASP A 134 -0.94 -15.69 13.97
C ASP A 134 -2.42 -15.75 14.38
N ALA A 135 -3.03 -16.92 14.24
CA ALA A 135 -4.40 -17.17 14.64
C ALA A 135 -4.50 -18.48 15.41
N ASN A 136 -5.36 -18.51 16.42
CA ASN A 136 -5.73 -19.75 17.10
C ASN A 136 -7.13 -20.15 16.65
N VAL A 137 -7.24 -21.27 15.93
CA VAL A 137 -8.49 -21.81 15.39
C VAL A 137 -8.92 -22.96 16.28
N THR A 138 -9.67 -22.65 17.34
CA THR A 138 -10.24 -23.63 18.26
C THR A 138 -11.74 -23.79 18.03
N SER A 139 -12.25 -25.00 18.20
CA SER A 139 -13.69 -25.25 18.26
C SER A 139 -14.31 -24.46 19.42
N ALA A 140 -15.31 -23.65 19.12
CA ALA A 140 -16.14 -23.05 20.16
C ALA A 140 -16.87 -24.19 20.90
N GLU A 141 -16.64 -24.28 22.21
CA GLU A 141 -17.43 -25.09 23.15
C GLU A 141 -18.90 -24.62 23.20
#